data_AF-A0A0J2GRK5-F1
#
_entry.id   AF-A0A0J2GRK5-F1
#
_cell.length_a   1.000
_cell.length_b   1.000
_cell.length_c   1.000
_cell.angle_alpha   90.00
_cell.angle_beta   90.00
_cell.angle_gamma   90.00
#
_symmetry.space_group_name_H-M   'P 1'
#
loop_
_entity.id
_entity.type
_entity.pdbx_description
1 polymer ?
#
loop_
_entity_poly.entity_id
_entity_poly.type
_entity_poly.pdbx_seq_one_letter_code
_entity_poly.pdbx_strand_id
1 'polypeptide(L)'
;MPMSKWNIASFSKEEQDKVSVDKAAAAVAWQERMNKPVVPELAEREQPGHLREYFRERLRIHRLNSQQLPRANAPEYQKTEES
;
A
#
# COMPACT_ATOMS: atom_id res chain seq x y z
N MET A 1 19.62 -16.24 -14.80
CA MET A 1 19.76 -15.25 -13.71
C MET A 1 19.14 -15.85 -12.47
N PRO A 2 19.80 -15.89 -11.29
CA PRO A 2 19.20 -16.59 -10.16
C PRO A 2 18.00 -15.78 -9.64
N MET A 3 16.83 -16.41 -9.68
CA MET A 3 15.54 -15.89 -9.18
C MET A 3 15.53 -15.62 -7.67
N SER A 4 16.60 -16.02 -6.96
CA SER A 4 16.73 -15.91 -5.50
C SER A 4 16.82 -14.48 -4.99
N LYS A 5 17.34 -13.52 -5.78
CA LYS A 5 17.51 -12.12 -5.33
C LYS A 5 16.17 -11.40 -5.06
N TRP A 6 15.09 -11.82 -5.72
CA TRP A 6 13.78 -11.16 -5.63
C TRP A 6 12.77 -11.93 -4.77
N ASN A 7 13.17 -13.07 -4.21
CA ASN A 7 12.29 -13.87 -3.38
C ASN A 7 12.18 -13.25 -1.98
N ILE A 8 11.08 -12.55 -1.71
CA ILE A 8 10.80 -11.92 -0.42
C ILE A 8 10.84 -12.94 0.74
N ALA A 9 10.46 -14.20 0.50
CA ALA A 9 10.52 -15.24 1.53
C ALA A 9 11.95 -15.62 1.93
N SER A 10 12.95 -15.27 1.11
CA SER A 10 14.36 -15.47 1.43
C SER A 10 14.97 -14.32 2.26
N PHE A 11 14.24 -13.22 2.43
CA PHE A 11 14.70 -12.07 3.22
C PHE A 11 14.57 -12.33 4.71
N SER A 12 15.25 -11.50 5.51
CA SER A 12 15.10 -11.52 6.96
C SER A 12 13.65 -11.22 7.38
N LYS A 13 13.25 -11.70 8.56
CA LYS A 13 11.88 -11.49 9.05
C LYS A 13 11.52 -10.01 9.17
N GLU A 14 12.49 -9.17 9.57
CA GLU A 14 12.33 -7.73 9.65
C GLU A 14 12.07 -7.09 8.28
N GLU A 15 12.79 -7.51 7.24
CA GLU A 15 12.56 -7.03 5.87
C GLU A 15 11.22 -7.48 5.32
N GLN A 16 10.81 -8.72 5.59
CA GLN A 16 9.48 -9.22 5.24
C GLN A 16 8.38 -8.40 5.92
N ASP A 17 8.55 -8.08 7.20
CA ASP A 17 7.58 -7.27 7.95
C ASP A 17 7.54 -5.83 7.44
N LYS A 18 8.68 -5.23 7.05
CA LYS A 18 8.72 -3.92 6.36
C LYS A 18 7.96 -3.95 5.04
N VAL A 19 8.12 -5.00 4.23
CA VAL A 19 7.36 -5.16 2.97
C VAL A 19 5.86 -5.29 3.25
N SER A 20 5.47 -6.03 4.29
CA SER A 20 4.08 -6.16 4.70
C SER A 20 3.47 -4.81 5.12
N VAL A 21 4.21 -4.04 5.92
CA VAL A 21 3.81 -2.70 6.38
C VAL A 21 3.72 -1.72 5.21
N ASP A 22 4.67 -1.74 4.28
CA ASP A 22 4.62 -0.91 3.07
C ASP A 22 3.38 -1.23 2.21
N LYS A 23 3.05 -2.52 2.07
CA LYS A 23 1.85 -2.96 1.37
C LYS A 23 0.57 -2.45 2.04
N ALA A 24 0.51 -2.48 3.38
CA ALA A 24 -0.62 -1.92 4.12
C ALA A 24 -0.75 -0.40 3.90
N ALA A 25 0.38 0.32 3.93
CA ALA A 25 0.39 1.77 3.67
C ALA A 25 -0.07 2.11 2.24
N ALA A 26 0.38 1.33 1.24
CA ALA A 26 -0.05 1.46 -0.15
C ALA A 26 -1.55 1.20 -0.30
N ALA A 27 -2.09 0.19 0.40
CA ALA A 27 -3.50 -0.15 0.38
C ALA A 27 -4.36 0.99 0.93
N VAL A 28 -3.96 1.59 2.06
CA VAL A 28 -4.68 2.75 2.64
C VAL A 28 -4.70 3.93 1.66
N ALA A 29 -3.54 4.30 1.11
CA ALA A 29 -3.47 5.40 0.14
C ALA A 29 -4.33 5.14 -1.11
N TRP A 30 -4.37 3.89 -1.58
CA TRP A 30 -5.25 3.49 -2.68
C TRP A 30 -6.73 3.58 -2.29
N GLN A 31 -7.12 3.11 -1.10
CA GLN A 31 -8.50 3.19 -0.63
C GLN A 31 -8.98 4.64 -0.54
N GLU A 32 -8.15 5.54 0.01
CA GLU A 32 -8.42 6.99 0.03
C GLU A 32 -8.62 7.54 -1.39
N ARG A 33 -7.72 7.21 -2.33
CA ARG A 33 -7.81 7.66 -3.73
C ARG A 33 -9.08 7.14 -4.42
N MET A 34 -9.53 5.95 -4.05
CA MET A 34 -10.67 5.27 -4.66
C MET A 34 -12.00 5.55 -3.95
N ASN A 35 -12.07 6.53 -3.03
CA ASN A 35 -13.27 6.82 -2.23
C ASN A 35 -13.82 5.59 -1.46
N LYS A 36 -12.95 4.64 -1.11
CA LYS A 36 -13.32 3.49 -0.26
C LYS A 36 -13.21 3.90 1.22
N PRO A 37 -14.09 3.41 2.11
CA PRO A 37 -13.98 3.70 3.52
C PRO A 37 -12.69 3.10 4.10
N VAL A 38 -11.84 3.94 4.68
CA VAL A 38 -10.61 3.53 5.35
C VAL A 38 -10.32 4.46 6.52
N VAL A 39 -9.81 3.92 7.62
CA VAL A 39 -9.37 4.67 8.82
C VAL A 39 -7.86 4.46 8.97
N PRO A 40 -7.02 5.40 8.50
CA PRO A 40 -5.56 5.27 8.54
C PRO A 40 -5.00 4.99 9.94
N GLU A 41 -5.61 5.57 10.98
CA GLU A 41 -5.22 5.38 12.38
C GLU A 41 -5.48 3.95 12.86
N LEU A 42 -6.55 3.31 12.38
CA LEU A 42 -6.82 1.90 12.69
C LEU A 42 -5.77 1.01 12.02
N ALA A 43 -5.51 1.25 10.74
CA ALA A 43 -4.51 0.51 9.97
C ALA A 43 -3.10 0.64 10.58
N GLU A 44 -2.75 1.81 11.12
CA GLU A 44 -1.49 2.02 11.84
C GLU A 44 -1.45 1.23 13.17
N ARG A 45 -2.56 1.20 13.91
CA ARG A 45 -2.64 0.46 15.18
C ARG A 45 -2.51 -1.06 14.98
N GLU A 46 -2.95 -1.56 13.84
CA GLU A 46 -2.78 -2.95 13.42
C GLU A 46 -1.32 -3.29 13.05
N GLN A 47 -0.50 -2.30 12.67
CA GLN A 47 0.91 -2.54 12.37
C GLN A 47 1.73 -2.82 13.64
N PRO A 48 2.83 -3.60 13.52
CA PRO A 48 3.78 -3.80 14.61
C PRO A 48 4.27 -2.47 15.17
N GLY A 49 4.30 -2.33 16.51
CA GLY A 49 4.59 -1.06 17.18
C GLY A 49 5.88 -0.37 16.69
N HIS A 50 6.94 -1.14 16.50
CA HIS A 50 8.24 -0.65 16.03
C HIS A 50 8.27 -0.27 14.54
N LEU A 51 7.25 -0.62 13.75
CA LEU A 51 7.11 -0.27 12.34
C LEU A 51 6.01 0.76 12.08
N ARG A 52 5.34 1.27 13.12
CA ARG A 52 4.31 2.32 12.95
C ARG A 52 4.87 3.61 12.37
N GLU A 53 6.07 4.00 12.78
CA GLU A 53 6.76 5.15 12.19
C GLU A 53 7.08 4.91 10.71
N TYR A 54 7.55 3.70 10.38
CA TYR A 54 7.79 3.30 9.00
C TYR A 54 6.50 3.34 8.16
N PHE A 55 5.38 2.83 8.70
CA PHE A 55 4.07 2.91 8.07
C PHE A 55 3.66 4.35 7.74
N ARG A 56 3.78 5.28 8.70
CA ARG A 56 3.42 6.69 8.50
C ARG A 56 4.24 7.34 7.38
N GLU A 57 5.53 7.07 7.34
CA GLU A 57 6.41 7.59 6.29
C GLU A 57 6.03 7.02 4.92
N ARG A 58 5.83 5.70 4.83
CA ARG A 58 5.40 5.04 3.59
C ARG A 58 4.03 5.51 3.14
N LEU A 59 3.10 5.72 4.06
CA LEU A 59 1.76 6.24 3.76
C LEU A 59 1.84 7.63 3.15
N ARG A 60 2.70 8.52 3.67
CA ARG A 60 2.92 9.86 3.08
C ARG A 60 3.42 9.75 1.63
N ILE A 61 4.42 8.90 1.37
CA ILE A 61 4.95 8.67 0.03
C ILE A 61 3.87 8.14 -0.92
N HIS A 62 3.08 7.15 -0.48
CA HIS A 62 2.02 6.57 -1.31
C HIS A 62 0.86 7.54 -1.56
N ARG A 63 0.55 8.44 -0.64
CA ARG A 63 -0.41 9.53 -0.87
C ARG A 63 0.08 10.51 -1.94
N LEU A 64 1.36 10.86 -1.94
CA LEU A 64 1.96 11.68 -2.99
C LEU A 64 1.91 10.95 -4.34
N ASN A 65 2.31 9.68 -4.38
CA ASN A 65 2.25 8.85 -5.59
C ASN A 65 0.81 8.70 -6.11
N SER A 66 -0.17 8.60 -5.21
CA SER A 66 -1.58 8.48 -5.56
C SER A 66 -2.15 9.70 -6.28
N GLN A 67 -1.52 10.88 -6.16
CA GLN A 67 -1.93 12.08 -6.90
C GLN A 67 -1.66 11.96 -8.40
N GLN A 68 -0.66 11.15 -8.78
CA GLN A 68 -0.27 10.92 -10.18
C GLN A 68 -1.10 9.80 -10.84
N LEU A 69 -1.96 9.13 -10.07
CA LEU A 69 -2.74 7.99 -10.52
C LEU A 69 -4.22 8.38 -10.68
N PRO A 70 -4.95 7.72 -11.60
CA PRO A 70 -6.37 7.98 -11.78
C PRO A 70 -7.16 7.75 -10.48
N ARG A 71 -8.19 8.57 -10.26
CA ARG A 71 -9.10 8.46 -9.11
C ARG A 71 -10.27 7.52 -9.43
N ALA A 72 -11.08 7.17 -8.43
CA ALA A 72 -12.20 6.24 -8.61
C ALA A 72 -13.19 6.60 -9.74
N ASN A 73 -13.34 7.88 -10.06
CA ASN A 73 -14.24 8.37 -11.11
C ASN A 73 -13.56 8.52 -12.48
N ALA A 74 -12.29 8.16 -12.61
CA ALA A 74 -11.55 8.30 -13.84
C ALA A 74 -12.01 7.26 -14.88
N PRO A 75 -12.05 7.61 -16.17
CA PRO A 75 -12.54 6.72 -17.23
C PRO A 75 -11.75 5.41 -17.32
N GLU A 76 -10.49 5.38 -16.89
CA GLU A 76 -9.65 4.19 -16.85
C GLU A 76 -10.18 3.09 -15.92
N TYR A 77 -10.92 3.48 -14.87
CA TYR A 77 -11.60 2.55 -13.96
C TYR A 77 -13.08 2.34 -14.30
N GLN A 78 -13.61 3.13 -15.23
CA GLN A 78 -14.91 2.91 -15.85
C GLN A 78 -14.72 1.92 -17.01
N LYS A 79 -14.38 0.66 -16.71
CA LYS A 79 -14.53 -0.39 -17.72
C LYS A 79 -15.99 -0.82 -17.77
N THR A 80 -16.56 -0.57 -18.94
CA THR A 80 -17.74 -1.15 -19.55
C THR A 80 -18.04 -2.55 -19.01
N GLU A 81 -19.23 -2.70 -18.44
CA GLU A 81 -19.89 -4.00 -18.32
C GLU A 81 -20.22 -4.51 -19.72
N GLU A 82 -19.21 -4.84 -20.53
CA GLU A 82 -19.40 -5.64 -21.74
C GLU A 82 -19.06 -7.10 -21.43
N SER A 83 -20.09 -7.90 -21.67
CA SER A 83 -20.37 -9.26 -21.24
C SER A 83 -19.52 -10.34 -21.90
#